data_AF-A0A4S2SUW9-F1
#
_entry.id   AF-A0A4S2SUW9-F1
#
_cell.length_a   1.000
_cell.length_b   1.000
_cell.length_c   1.000
_cell.angle_alpha   90.00
_cell.angle_beta   90.00
_cell.angle_gamma   90.00
#
_symmetry.space_group_name_H-M   'P 1'
#
loop_
_entity.id
_entity.type
_entity.pdbx_description
1 polymer ?
#
loop_
_entity_poly.entity_id
_entity_poly.type
_entity_poly.pdbx_seq_one_letter_code
_entity_poly.pdbx_strand_id
1 'polypeptide(L)'
;MTRQDDGGRASVGEYATRLVVGVGGRAGVSVAEVCALVEETLRGAGLATDAVTALATVEPKTREAGIAGAAKRFGVPLLGYPAEKLATIPVPHPSDAALDAVGTGSVAEAAALAGGGELLVPKRRSVAATCAVATAQGHDLRHHGDAEVRDADGELVDLAVNVRTHTPPEWLRQRIAASLGDLAAYPDGRAARAAVAERHGLPAERVLLTAGAAEAFVLIARALGAVRPVVVHPQFTEPEAALRDAGHRVERVVLRAADGFRLDPAAVPQDADLVVVGNPTNPTSVLHSASTLAALARPGRILVVDEAFMDAVPGEREALAGRTDVPGLVVLRSLTKTWGLAGLRIGYVLAEPEVITKLAAAQPLWPVSTPALVAAQACMTPEALAEAEAAARQIAVDRAHLLAGLAEFEEVSVSGVAQGPFVLIRVPGAEQVRTRLRALGFAVRRGDTFPGLDASWLRLAVRDRPTTGRLLQALDHALALAAH
;
A
#
# COMPACT_ATOMS: atom_id res chain seq x y z
N MET A 1 28.93 -45.39 21.41
CA MET A 1 29.78 -45.17 20.23
C MET A 1 28.86 -44.75 19.09
N THR A 2 28.99 -43.50 18.62
CA THR A 2 28.49 -42.92 17.33
C THR A 2 26.98 -42.97 17.02
N ARG A 3 26.27 -41.92 16.57
CA ARG A 3 26.57 -40.53 16.14
C ARG A 3 25.26 -39.71 16.30
N GLN A 4 25.40 -38.46 16.74
CA GLN A 4 24.39 -37.41 16.58
C GLN A 4 24.37 -36.95 15.11
N ASP A 5 23.19 -36.88 14.51
CA ASP A 5 22.93 -36.11 13.29
C ASP A 5 22.21 -34.82 13.71
N ASP A 6 22.95 -33.71 13.73
CA ASP A 6 22.41 -32.36 13.83
C ASP A 6 21.86 -31.95 12.46
N GLY A 7 20.55 -32.14 12.29
CA GLY A 7 19.79 -31.61 11.17
C GLY A 7 19.78 -30.09 11.20
N GLY A 8 20.33 -29.48 10.14
CA GLY A 8 20.37 -28.04 9.94
C GLY A 8 18.99 -27.40 10.05
N ARG A 9 18.80 -26.61 11.11
CA ARG A 9 17.76 -25.58 11.18
C ARG A 9 18.13 -24.46 10.22
N ALA A 10 17.43 -24.37 9.09
CA ALA A 10 17.36 -23.13 8.33
C ALA A 10 16.68 -22.08 9.24
N SER A 11 17.44 -21.08 9.67
CA SER A 11 16.96 -19.96 10.48
C SER A 11 15.96 -19.14 9.69
N VAL A 12 14.74 -19.08 10.21
CA VAL A 12 13.69 -18.13 9.82
C VAL A 12 14.26 -16.72 10.03
N GLY A 13 14.48 -15.99 8.93
CA GLY A 13 15.14 -14.69 8.96
C GLY A 13 14.34 -13.67 9.75
N GLU A 14 14.92 -13.16 10.84
CA GLU A 14 14.57 -11.86 11.38
C GLU A 14 14.56 -10.85 10.22
N TYR A 15 13.45 -10.13 10.02
CA TYR A 15 13.47 -9.00 9.09
C TYR A 15 14.44 -7.95 9.62
N ALA A 16 15.66 -7.98 9.08
CA ALA A 16 16.69 -7.01 9.33
C ALA A 16 16.19 -5.63 8.85
N THR A 17 16.31 -4.63 9.72
CA THR A 17 16.09 -3.21 9.38
C THR A 17 16.81 -2.89 8.08
N ARG A 18 16.09 -2.56 7.00
CA ARG A 18 16.72 -2.20 5.71
C ARG A 18 17.51 -0.91 5.87
N LEU A 19 18.74 -0.92 5.36
CA LEU A 19 19.69 0.17 5.54
C LEU A 19 20.00 0.83 4.19
N VAL A 20 20.17 2.14 4.23
CA VAL A 20 20.86 2.91 3.20
C VAL A 20 22.14 3.44 3.82
N VAL A 21 23.27 3.17 3.15
CA VAL A 21 24.56 3.69 3.59
C VAL A 21 24.96 4.84 2.67
N GLY A 22 24.94 6.05 3.20
CA GLY A 22 25.46 7.21 2.48
C GLY A 22 26.98 7.22 2.54
N VAL A 23 27.63 7.49 1.41
CA VAL A 23 29.08 7.39 1.23
C VAL A 23 29.59 8.68 0.58
N GLY A 24 30.64 9.26 1.16
CA GLY A 24 31.46 10.29 0.56
C GLY A 24 32.89 9.80 0.37
N GLY A 25 33.66 10.45 -0.51
CA GLY A 25 35.07 10.10 -0.68
C GLY A 25 35.86 11.09 -1.52
N ARG A 26 37.17 11.15 -1.27
CA ARG A 26 38.15 11.89 -2.08
C ARG A 26 38.32 11.22 -3.44
N ALA A 27 38.81 11.97 -4.43
CA ALA A 27 39.14 11.42 -5.74
C ALA A 27 40.20 10.32 -5.60
N GLY A 28 39.99 9.18 -6.26
CA GLY A 28 40.91 8.03 -6.22
C GLY A 28 40.77 7.14 -4.98
N VAL A 29 39.71 7.29 -4.18
CA VAL A 29 39.43 6.37 -3.07
C VAL A 29 39.28 4.94 -3.59
N SER A 30 39.87 3.97 -2.90
CA SER A 30 39.84 2.57 -3.33
C SER A 30 38.53 1.88 -2.95
N VAL A 31 38.13 0.86 -3.73
CA VAL A 31 36.96 0.03 -3.42
C VAL A 31 37.11 -0.66 -2.05
N ALA A 32 38.32 -1.17 -1.77
CA ALA A 32 38.62 -1.87 -0.53
C ALA A 32 38.42 -0.95 0.69
N GLU A 33 38.84 0.31 0.60
CA GLU A 33 38.68 1.26 1.69
C GLU A 33 37.21 1.61 1.96
N VAL A 34 36.41 1.82 0.91
CA VAL A 34 34.96 2.08 1.07
C VAL A 34 34.26 0.87 1.67
N CYS A 35 34.51 -0.34 1.18
CA CYS A 35 33.92 -1.56 1.73
C CYS A 35 34.31 -1.78 3.20
N ALA A 36 35.59 -1.64 3.52
CA ALA A 36 36.08 -1.80 4.89
C ALA A 36 35.40 -0.80 5.85
N LEU A 37 35.28 0.47 5.46
CA LEU A 37 34.63 1.50 6.26
C LEU A 37 33.14 1.17 6.50
N VAL A 38 32.42 0.72 5.46
CA VAL A 38 31.00 0.35 5.57
C VAL A 38 30.84 -0.87 6.49
N GLU A 39 31.60 -1.94 6.26
CA GLU A 39 31.53 -3.18 7.05
C GLU A 39 31.88 -2.95 8.52
N GLU A 40 32.92 -2.15 8.80
CA GLU A 40 33.30 -1.79 10.17
C GLU A 40 32.22 -0.95 10.86
N THR A 41 31.62 0.00 10.13
CA THR A 41 30.54 0.85 10.65
C THR A 41 29.31 0.03 11.01
N LEU A 42 28.91 -0.92 10.15
CA LEU A 42 27.78 -1.82 10.40
C LEU A 42 28.07 -2.75 11.58
N ARG A 43 29.23 -3.38 11.58
CA ARG A 43 29.66 -4.29 12.66
C ARG A 43 29.71 -3.58 14.01
N GLY A 44 30.25 -2.36 14.05
CA GLY A 44 30.32 -1.54 15.26
C GLY A 44 28.96 -1.11 15.81
N ALA A 45 27.92 -1.10 14.97
CA ALA A 45 26.54 -0.80 15.35
C ALA A 45 25.66 -2.05 15.56
N GLY A 46 26.23 -3.26 15.45
CA GLY A 46 25.45 -4.50 15.51
C GLY A 46 24.49 -4.69 14.34
N LEU A 47 24.74 -4.03 13.21
CA LEU A 47 23.90 -4.08 12.01
C LEU A 47 24.45 -5.13 11.03
N ALA A 48 23.55 -5.90 10.44
CA ALA A 48 23.91 -6.95 9.48
C ALA A 48 24.22 -6.36 8.10
N THR A 49 25.26 -6.89 7.43
CA THR A 49 25.70 -6.38 6.12
C THR A 49 24.69 -6.66 5.00
N ASP A 50 23.97 -7.77 5.09
CA ASP A 50 22.88 -8.15 4.17
C ASP A 50 21.64 -7.27 4.32
N ALA A 51 21.54 -6.47 5.39
CA ALA A 51 20.49 -5.49 5.59
C ALA A 51 20.70 -4.22 4.73
N VAL A 52 21.90 -4.00 4.16
CA VAL A 52 22.17 -2.89 3.26
C VAL A 52 21.45 -3.11 1.94
N THR A 53 20.59 -2.16 1.58
CA THR A 53 19.78 -2.22 0.36
C THR A 53 20.23 -1.25 -0.72
N ALA A 54 21.01 -0.24 -0.35
CA ALA A 54 21.59 0.72 -1.28
C ALA A 54 22.81 1.41 -0.66
N LEU A 55 23.76 1.79 -1.53
CA LEU A 55 24.69 2.87 -1.23
C LEU A 55 24.15 4.16 -1.82
N ALA A 56 24.39 5.29 -1.17
CA ALA A 56 23.94 6.60 -1.64
C ALA A 56 25.08 7.63 -1.62
N THR A 57 25.11 8.54 -2.58
CA THR A 57 26.12 9.61 -2.66
C THR A 57 25.59 10.83 -3.42
N VAL A 58 26.34 11.92 -3.44
CA VAL A 58 26.10 13.04 -4.35
C VAL A 58 26.41 12.63 -5.81
N GLU A 59 25.62 13.10 -6.77
CA GLU A 59 25.65 12.70 -8.19
C GLU A 59 27.06 12.68 -8.83
N PRO A 60 27.92 13.71 -8.71
CA PRO A 60 29.26 13.68 -9.29
C PRO A 60 30.11 12.50 -8.79
N LYS A 61 29.83 12.02 -7.58
CA LYS A 61 30.55 10.93 -6.92
C LYS A 61 30.02 9.55 -7.27
N THR A 62 28.91 9.44 -7.99
CA THR A 62 28.43 8.15 -8.53
C THR A 62 29.40 7.53 -9.54
N ARG A 63 30.25 8.36 -10.17
CA ARG A 63 31.30 7.95 -11.13
C ARG A 63 32.65 7.66 -10.47
N GLU A 64 32.79 7.90 -9.17
CA GLU A 64 34.02 7.59 -8.44
C GLU A 64 34.22 6.07 -8.37
N ALA A 65 35.34 5.58 -8.91
CA ALA A 65 35.59 4.15 -9.09
C ALA A 65 35.50 3.36 -7.77
N GLY A 66 35.98 3.94 -6.67
CA GLY A 66 35.88 3.34 -5.34
C GLY A 66 34.45 3.15 -4.85
N ILE A 67 33.60 4.16 -5.03
CA ILE A 67 32.20 4.14 -4.54
C ILE A 67 31.34 3.25 -5.44
N ALA A 68 31.45 3.41 -6.76
CA ALA A 68 30.76 2.57 -7.73
C ALA A 68 31.17 1.09 -7.61
N GLY A 69 32.46 0.83 -7.39
CA GLY A 69 32.97 -0.53 -7.16
C GLY A 69 32.49 -1.12 -5.84
N ALA A 70 32.36 -0.31 -4.78
CA ALA A 70 31.83 -0.78 -3.50
C ALA A 70 30.36 -1.19 -3.61
N ALA A 71 29.52 -0.39 -4.28
CA ALA A 71 28.11 -0.76 -4.51
C ALA A 71 27.99 -2.10 -5.25
N LYS A 72 28.82 -2.32 -6.28
CA LYS A 72 28.92 -3.61 -7.00
C LYS A 72 29.36 -4.75 -6.07
N ARG A 73 30.30 -4.50 -5.15
CA ARG A 73 30.80 -5.51 -4.20
C ARG A 73 29.73 -5.93 -3.19
N PHE A 74 28.91 -4.99 -2.73
CA PHE A 74 27.76 -5.25 -1.87
C PHE A 74 26.56 -5.83 -2.64
N GLY A 75 26.55 -5.78 -3.97
CA GLY A 75 25.44 -6.25 -4.79
C GLY A 75 24.20 -5.35 -4.70
N VAL A 76 24.38 -4.07 -4.39
CA VAL A 76 23.29 -3.10 -4.17
C VAL A 76 23.38 -1.94 -5.16
N PRO A 77 22.26 -1.27 -5.47
CA PRO A 77 22.28 -0.05 -6.28
C PRO A 77 23.09 1.07 -5.62
N LEU A 78 23.71 1.92 -6.45
CA LEU A 78 24.30 3.19 -6.04
C LEU A 78 23.35 4.33 -6.42
N LEU A 79 22.80 5.00 -5.42
CA LEU A 79 21.91 6.14 -5.58
C LEU A 79 22.72 7.44 -5.66
N GLY A 80 22.46 8.24 -6.70
CA GLY A 80 22.99 9.60 -6.83
C GLY A 80 21.92 10.61 -6.50
N TYR A 81 22.28 11.64 -5.73
CA TYR A 81 21.40 12.77 -5.46
C TYR A 81 22.03 14.09 -5.92
N PRO A 82 21.25 15.03 -6.49
CA PRO A 82 21.74 16.37 -6.80
C PRO A 82 22.26 17.08 -5.55
N ALA A 83 23.29 17.90 -5.73
CA ALA A 83 23.90 18.66 -4.65
C ALA A 83 22.88 19.58 -3.94
N GLU A 84 22.04 20.26 -4.72
CA GLU A 84 20.99 21.13 -4.20
C GLU A 84 19.98 20.38 -3.32
N LYS A 85 19.67 19.12 -3.65
CA LYS A 85 18.80 18.27 -2.84
C LYS A 85 19.47 17.89 -1.53
N LEU A 86 20.75 17.54 -1.55
CA LEU A 86 21.48 17.20 -0.33
C LEU A 86 21.73 18.41 0.57
N ALA A 87 21.75 19.62 0.02
CA ALA A 87 21.94 20.85 0.77
C ALA A 87 20.74 21.20 1.67
N THR A 88 19.53 20.75 1.32
CA THR A 88 18.30 21.02 2.11
C THR A 88 18.10 20.06 3.28
N ILE A 89 18.90 18.99 3.37
CA ILE A 89 18.74 17.96 4.39
C ILE A 89 19.51 18.38 5.65
N PRO A 90 18.83 18.53 6.80
CA PRO A 90 19.50 18.78 8.07
C PRO A 90 20.38 17.59 8.43
N VAL A 91 21.66 17.84 8.69
CA VAL A 91 22.63 16.81 9.07
C VAL A 91 23.22 17.13 10.45
N PRO A 92 23.39 16.14 11.33
CA PRO A 92 23.90 16.39 12.68
C PRO A 92 25.39 16.73 12.71
N HIS A 93 26.16 16.34 11.69
CA HIS A 93 27.60 16.60 11.64
C HIS A 93 28.02 17.26 10.31
N PRO A 94 27.81 18.58 10.17
CA PRO A 94 28.25 19.29 8.97
C PRO A 94 29.78 19.24 8.78
N SER A 95 30.25 19.57 7.58
CA SER A 95 31.64 19.53 7.15
C SER A 95 31.91 20.65 6.17
N ASP A 96 32.76 21.61 6.55
CA ASP A 96 33.17 22.72 5.69
C ASP A 96 33.75 22.22 4.37
N ALA A 97 34.58 21.17 4.41
CA ALA A 97 35.13 20.55 3.19
C ALA A 97 34.07 19.96 2.24
N ALA A 98 32.89 19.57 2.75
CA ALA A 98 31.79 19.07 1.92
C ALA A 98 30.95 20.23 1.36
N LEU A 99 30.73 21.28 2.18
CA LEU A 99 30.10 22.51 1.76
C LEU A 99 30.90 23.20 0.65
N ASP A 100 32.21 23.33 0.82
CA ASP A 100 33.11 23.96 -0.16
C ASP A 100 33.20 23.15 -1.47
N ALA A 101 33.19 21.82 -1.37
CA ALA A 101 33.38 20.96 -2.55
C ALA A 101 32.11 20.74 -3.37
N VAL A 102 30.96 20.60 -2.72
CA VAL A 102 29.70 20.17 -3.37
C VAL A 102 28.45 20.83 -2.77
N GLY A 103 28.58 21.84 -1.91
CA GLY A 103 27.45 22.64 -1.43
C GLY A 103 26.53 21.96 -0.41
N THR A 104 26.89 20.80 0.15
CA THR A 104 26.09 20.11 1.18
C THR A 104 26.84 20.03 2.51
N GLY A 105 26.10 20.13 3.63
CA GLY A 105 26.64 20.00 4.98
C GLY A 105 27.38 18.67 5.20
N SER A 106 26.93 17.57 4.59
CA SER A 106 27.57 16.26 4.77
C SER A 106 27.13 15.30 3.67
N VAL A 107 28.01 14.91 2.75
CA VAL A 107 27.64 13.97 1.67
C VAL A 107 27.13 12.66 2.24
N ALA A 108 27.85 12.08 3.22
CA ALA A 108 27.49 10.78 3.77
C ALA A 108 26.16 10.80 4.53
N GLU A 109 25.94 11.76 5.43
CA GLU A 109 24.70 11.79 6.21
C GLU A 109 23.52 12.27 5.36
N ALA A 110 23.70 13.33 4.56
CA ALA A 110 22.63 13.83 3.71
C ALA A 110 22.22 12.75 2.69
N ALA A 111 23.16 12.03 2.07
CA ALA A 111 22.82 10.97 1.14
C ALA A 111 22.16 9.76 1.81
N ALA A 112 22.59 9.38 3.02
CA ALA A 112 21.90 8.33 3.80
C ALA A 112 20.46 8.73 4.12
N LEU A 113 20.25 10.01 4.46
CA LEU A 113 18.96 10.60 4.84
C LEU A 113 18.13 11.09 3.64
N ALA A 114 18.65 11.09 2.41
CA ALA A 114 17.95 11.62 1.24
C ALA A 114 16.73 10.79 0.83
N GLY A 115 16.67 9.54 1.30
CA GLY A 115 15.47 8.72 1.25
C GLY A 115 14.44 9.09 2.33
N GLY A 116 14.78 9.92 3.32
CA GLY A 116 13.95 10.38 4.44
C GLY A 116 13.94 9.43 5.66
N GLY A 117 14.90 8.52 5.74
CA GLY A 117 15.01 7.55 6.82
C GLY A 117 15.49 8.16 8.12
N GLU A 118 15.67 7.32 9.13
CA GLU A 118 16.24 7.70 10.42
C GLU A 118 17.73 7.38 10.46
N LEU A 119 18.56 8.34 10.87
CA LEU A 119 20.00 8.14 11.01
C LEU A 119 20.29 7.20 12.17
N LEU A 120 20.81 6.01 11.89
CA LEU A 120 21.20 5.02 12.90
C LEU A 120 22.65 5.20 13.33
N VAL A 121 23.53 5.46 12.36
CA VAL A 121 24.95 5.68 12.62
C VAL A 121 25.38 6.98 11.95
N PRO A 122 25.79 7.98 12.75
CA PRO A 122 26.33 9.23 12.22
C PRO A 122 27.62 9.04 11.44
N LYS A 123 28.07 10.11 10.77
CA LYS A 123 29.25 10.10 9.89
C LYS A 123 30.49 9.48 10.56
N ARG A 124 30.98 8.38 9.99
CA ARG A 124 32.29 7.77 10.24
C ARG A 124 33.24 8.13 9.10
N ARG A 125 34.54 8.13 9.37
CA ARG A 125 35.57 8.50 8.39
C ARG A 125 36.71 7.50 8.37
N SER A 126 37.22 7.21 7.17
CA SER A 126 38.54 6.62 6.94
C SER A 126 39.53 7.73 6.51
N VAL A 127 40.66 7.35 5.89
CA VAL A 127 41.65 8.30 5.36
C VAL A 127 41.09 9.08 4.17
N ALA A 128 40.33 8.42 3.29
CA ALA A 128 39.82 8.98 2.05
C ALA A 128 38.31 8.85 1.85
N ALA A 129 37.57 8.19 2.75
CA ALA A 129 36.11 8.01 2.66
C ALA A 129 35.37 8.48 3.92
N THR A 130 34.09 8.74 3.77
CA THR A 130 33.13 8.90 4.87
C THR A 130 31.90 8.02 4.62
N CYS A 131 31.27 7.51 5.67
CA CYS A 131 29.98 6.85 5.55
C CYS A 131 29.06 7.16 6.72
N ALA A 132 27.76 7.07 6.49
CA ALA A 132 26.72 7.16 7.51
C ALA A 132 25.62 6.15 7.18
N VAL A 133 24.93 5.64 8.20
CA VAL A 133 23.91 4.60 8.03
C VAL A 133 22.57 5.15 8.49
N ALA A 134 21.58 5.07 7.61
CA ALA A 134 20.19 5.38 7.95
C ALA A 134 19.30 4.17 7.64
N THR A 135 18.12 4.12 8.26
CA THR A 135 17.06 3.25 7.76
C THR A 135 16.71 3.66 6.33
N ALA A 136 16.42 2.71 5.45
CA ALA A 136 15.70 3.06 4.22
C ALA A 136 14.32 3.62 4.64
N GLN A 137 13.80 4.66 3.97
CA GLN A 137 12.45 5.11 4.32
C GLN A 137 11.47 3.95 4.29
N GLY A 138 10.68 3.86 5.35
CA GLY A 138 9.40 3.19 5.24
C GLY A 138 8.57 3.94 4.18
N HIS A 139 7.86 3.20 3.35
CA HIS A 139 6.86 3.77 2.45
C HIS A 139 5.97 4.76 3.20
N ASP A 140 5.62 5.90 2.58
CA ASP A 140 4.62 6.81 3.13
C ASP A 140 3.26 6.13 3.14
N LEU A 141 2.94 5.53 4.30
CA LEU A 141 1.70 4.80 4.51
C LEU A 141 0.47 5.72 4.53
N ARG A 142 0.66 7.05 4.63
CA ARG A 142 -0.41 8.04 4.70
C ARG A 142 -0.76 8.63 3.33
N HIS A 143 0.02 8.33 2.29
CA HIS A 143 -0.31 8.78 0.94
C HIS A 143 -1.52 8.01 0.39
N HIS A 144 -2.58 8.75 0.07
CA HIS A 144 -3.80 8.23 -0.52
C HIS A 144 -4.06 8.85 -1.90
N GLY A 145 -4.87 8.18 -2.72
CA GLY A 145 -5.01 8.55 -4.13
C GLY A 145 -5.67 9.91 -4.37
N ASP A 146 -6.46 10.40 -3.42
CA ASP A 146 -7.06 11.72 -3.45
C ASP A 146 -6.01 12.84 -3.39
N ALA A 147 -4.82 12.58 -2.82
CA ALA A 147 -3.70 13.51 -2.86
C ALA A 147 -3.22 13.81 -4.30
N GLU A 148 -3.46 12.92 -5.26
CA GLU A 148 -3.07 13.14 -6.66
C GLU A 148 -3.96 14.18 -7.35
N VAL A 149 -5.17 14.42 -6.84
CA VAL A 149 -6.15 15.34 -7.44
C VAL A 149 -6.19 16.68 -6.70
N ARG A 150 -5.70 16.72 -5.46
CA ARG A 150 -5.52 17.96 -4.70
C ARG A 150 -4.55 18.91 -5.42
N ASP A 151 -4.82 20.21 -5.30
CA ASP A 151 -3.98 21.31 -5.80
C ASP A 151 -3.78 21.37 -7.32
N ALA A 152 -4.69 20.80 -8.12
CA ALA A 152 -4.71 21.00 -9.56
C ALA A 152 -5.49 22.28 -9.93
N ASP A 153 -4.85 23.19 -10.68
CA ASP A 153 -5.47 24.41 -11.22
C ASP A 153 -6.52 24.14 -12.33
N GLY A 154 -7.02 22.90 -12.46
CA GLY A 154 -8.02 22.47 -13.44
C GLY A 154 -8.63 21.08 -13.12
N GLU A 155 -9.77 20.76 -13.75
CA GLU A 155 -10.46 19.47 -13.58
C GLU A 155 -9.68 18.33 -14.26
N LEU A 156 -8.82 17.64 -13.50
CA LEU A 156 -8.18 16.42 -13.95
C LEU A 156 -9.18 15.26 -14.04
N VAL A 157 -9.04 14.42 -15.06
CA VAL A 157 -9.68 13.10 -15.10
C VAL A 157 -9.02 12.24 -14.03
N ASP A 158 -9.76 11.96 -12.96
CA ASP A 158 -9.27 11.16 -11.83
C ASP A 158 -9.27 9.66 -12.16
N LEU A 159 -8.07 9.09 -12.28
CA LEU A 159 -7.78 7.66 -12.32
C LEU A 159 -6.98 7.20 -11.08
N ALA A 160 -6.72 8.12 -10.14
CA ALA A 160 -5.98 7.90 -8.91
C ALA A 160 -6.88 7.44 -7.76
N VAL A 161 -8.20 7.62 -7.87
CA VAL A 161 -9.19 7.14 -6.90
C VAL A 161 -10.16 6.14 -7.55
N ASN A 162 -10.32 4.98 -6.91
CA ASN A 162 -11.15 3.87 -7.42
C ASN A 162 -12.63 4.01 -7.03
N VAL A 163 -13.20 5.22 -7.10
CA VAL A 163 -14.66 5.43 -6.92
C VAL A 163 -15.34 5.30 -8.28
N ARG A 164 -16.52 4.69 -8.31
CA ARG A 164 -17.32 4.52 -9.53
C ARG A 164 -17.81 5.88 -10.02
N THR A 165 -17.69 6.18 -11.32
CA THR A 165 -18.22 7.41 -11.90
C THR A 165 -19.75 7.41 -11.93
N HIS A 166 -20.38 8.58 -12.08
CA HIS A 166 -21.83 8.75 -12.11
C HIS A 166 -22.56 8.21 -10.85
N THR A 167 -21.86 8.21 -9.71
CA THR A 167 -22.42 7.85 -8.41
C THR A 167 -22.34 9.03 -7.43
N PRO A 168 -23.17 9.06 -6.37
CA PRO A 168 -24.24 8.12 -6.04
C PRO A 168 -25.41 8.17 -7.04
N PRO A 169 -26.13 7.07 -7.31
CA PRO A 169 -27.31 7.11 -8.18
C PRO A 169 -28.40 8.03 -7.57
N GLU A 170 -29.26 8.59 -8.43
CA GLU A 170 -30.25 9.60 -8.02
C GLU A 170 -31.19 9.10 -6.91
N TRP A 171 -31.67 7.87 -7.01
CA TRP A 171 -32.53 7.27 -5.97
C TRP A 171 -31.84 7.24 -4.60
N LEU A 172 -30.52 7.00 -4.57
CA LEU A 172 -29.75 6.95 -3.32
C LEU A 172 -29.53 8.36 -2.78
N ARG A 173 -29.24 9.34 -3.66
CA ARG A 173 -29.14 10.76 -3.28
C ARG A 173 -30.44 11.25 -2.63
N GLN A 174 -31.59 10.91 -3.21
CA GLN A 174 -32.90 11.28 -2.67
C GLN A 174 -33.15 10.65 -1.30
N ARG A 175 -32.82 9.36 -1.10
CA ARG A 175 -32.93 8.70 0.21
C ARG A 175 -32.06 9.36 1.27
N ILE A 176 -30.81 9.68 0.92
CA ILE A 176 -29.87 10.37 1.81
C ILE A 176 -30.40 11.78 2.14
N ALA A 177 -30.84 12.55 1.13
CA ALA A 177 -31.37 13.89 1.33
C ALA A 177 -32.62 13.91 2.21
N ALA A 178 -33.52 12.94 2.06
CA ALA A 178 -34.70 12.81 2.90
C ALA A 178 -34.36 12.61 4.38
N SER A 179 -33.25 11.93 4.69
CA SER A 179 -32.81 11.71 6.09
C SER A 179 -32.31 12.97 6.79
N LEU A 180 -32.08 14.07 6.07
CA LEU A 180 -31.60 15.33 6.66
C LEU A 180 -32.64 15.97 7.59
N GLY A 181 -33.93 15.62 7.47
CA GLY A 181 -34.97 16.04 8.41
C GLY A 181 -34.82 15.45 9.81
N ASP A 182 -34.13 14.32 9.95
CA ASP A 182 -34.04 13.55 11.20
C ASP A 182 -32.76 13.83 12.01
N LEU A 183 -31.92 14.79 11.57
CA LEU A 183 -30.59 15.03 12.15
C LEU A 183 -30.58 15.49 13.62
N ALA A 184 -31.71 15.97 14.13
CA ALA A 184 -31.83 16.39 15.53
C ALA A 184 -31.81 15.20 16.52
N ALA A 185 -32.11 13.98 16.04
CA ALA A 185 -32.10 12.77 16.85
C ALA A 185 -30.73 12.05 16.77
N TYR A 186 -30.34 11.41 17.86
CA TYR A 186 -29.19 10.49 17.83
C TYR A 186 -29.46 9.31 16.90
N PRO A 187 -28.45 8.84 16.13
CA PRO A 187 -28.63 7.78 15.15
C PRO A 187 -28.94 6.42 15.80
N ASP A 188 -29.87 5.68 15.21
CA ASP A 188 -30.19 4.27 15.55
C ASP A 188 -29.80 3.34 14.39
N GLY A 189 -28.74 2.55 14.58
CA GLY A 189 -28.20 1.67 13.56
C GLY A 189 -28.90 0.31 13.42
N ARG A 190 -29.92 -0.02 14.22
CA ARG A 190 -30.50 -1.38 14.25
C ARG A 190 -31.03 -1.85 12.89
N ALA A 191 -31.79 -1.01 12.18
CA ALA A 191 -32.35 -1.37 10.88
C ALA A 191 -31.27 -1.58 9.80
N ALA A 192 -30.29 -0.68 9.73
CA ALA A 192 -29.16 -0.81 8.82
C ALA A 192 -28.31 -2.05 9.12
N ARG A 193 -28.08 -2.35 10.40
CA ARG A 193 -27.35 -3.55 10.85
C ARG A 193 -28.10 -4.82 10.44
N ALA A 194 -29.42 -4.86 10.63
CA ALA A 194 -30.26 -5.99 10.22
C ALA A 194 -30.22 -6.21 8.70
N ALA A 195 -30.29 -5.14 7.90
CA ALA A 195 -30.22 -5.23 6.44
C ALA A 195 -28.87 -5.77 5.94
N VAL A 196 -27.76 -5.37 6.56
CA VAL A 196 -26.43 -5.94 6.27
C VAL A 196 -26.36 -7.42 6.65
N ALA A 197 -26.90 -7.79 7.81
CA ALA A 197 -26.96 -9.18 8.25
C ALA A 197 -27.75 -10.05 7.27
N GLU A 198 -28.94 -9.59 6.87
CA GLU A 198 -29.81 -10.27 5.90
C GLU A 198 -29.13 -10.50 4.56
N ARG A 199 -28.46 -9.48 3.99
CA ARG A 199 -27.69 -9.61 2.75
C ARG A 199 -26.70 -10.78 2.79
N HIS A 200 -26.01 -10.94 3.92
CA HIS A 200 -24.92 -11.92 4.06
C HIS A 200 -25.37 -13.24 4.69
N GLY A 201 -26.67 -13.41 4.98
CA GLY A 201 -27.19 -14.60 5.66
C GLY A 201 -26.62 -14.80 7.07
N LEU A 202 -26.28 -13.71 7.76
CA LEU A 202 -25.68 -13.73 9.09
C LEU A 202 -26.65 -13.19 10.16
N PRO A 203 -26.55 -13.63 11.42
CA PRO A 203 -27.23 -12.97 12.52
C PRO A 203 -26.64 -11.57 12.77
N ALA A 204 -27.48 -10.63 13.21
CA ALA A 204 -27.09 -9.22 13.40
C ALA A 204 -25.88 -9.04 14.34
N GLU A 205 -25.74 -9.89 15.37
CA GLU A 205 -24.60 -9.90 16.30
C GLU A 205 -23.23 -10.06 15.63
N ARG A 206 -23.17 -10.58 14.40
CA ARG A 206 -21.95 -10.71 13.59
C ARG A 206 -21.61 -9.46 12.77
N VAL A 207 -22.41 -8.40 12.87
CA VAL A 207 -22.25 -7.18 12.08
C VAL A 207 -21.88 -6.00 12.98
N LEU A 208 -20.87 -5.22 12.60
CA LEU A 208 -20.58 -3.90 13.16
C LEU A 208 -20.55 -2.87 12.02
N LEU A 209 -21.36 -1.81 12.13
CA LEU A 209 -21.32 -0.69 11.19
C LEU A 209 -20.18 0.25 11.57
N THR A 210 -19.47 0.78 10.58
CA THR A 210 -18.32 1.67 10.80
C THR A 210 -18.35 2.90 9.91
N ALA A 211 -17.67 3.96 10.32
CA ALA A 211 -17.43 5.20 9.56
C ALA A 211 -16.44 4.98 8.40
N GLY A 212 -16.75 3.99 7.54
CA GLY A 212 -15.85 3.45 6.53
C GLY A 212 -14.93 2.34 7.06
N ALA A 213 -14.24 1.67 6.15
CA ALA A 213 -13.25 0.63 6.48
C ALA A 213 -12.06 1.19 7.29
N ALA A 214 -11.75 2.48 7.11
CA ALA A 214 -10.75 3.21 7.88
C ALA A 214 -10.92 3.06 9.40
N GLU A 215 -12.14 3.30 9.90
CA GLU A 215 -12.43 3.11 11.32
C GLU A 215 -12.24 1.65 11.73
N ALA A 216 -12.67 0.69 10.90
CA ALA A 216 -12.51 -0.73 11.20
C ALA A 216 -11.05 -1.13 11.43
N PHE A 217 -10.11 -0.63 10.62
CA PHE A 217 -8.67 -0.88 10.83
C PHE A 217 -8.17 -0.32 12.15
N VAL A 218 -8.61 0.89 12.54
CA VAL A 218 -8.27 1.49 13.83
C VAL A 218 -8.82 0.68 15.00
N LEU A 219 -10.08 0.23 14.91
CA LEU A 219 -10.69 -0.62 15.95
C LEU A 219 -9.97 -1.95 16.08
N ILE A 220 -9.65 -2.61 14.96
CA ILE A 220 -8.91 -3.88 14.93
C ILE A 220 -7.55 -3.70 15.60
N ALA A 221 -6.79 -2.67 15.21
CA ALA A 221 -5.47 -2.40 15.74
C ALA A 221 -5.48 -2.15 17.26
N ARG A 222 -6.49 -1.46 17.78
CA ARG A 222 -6.58 -1.07 19.19
C ARG A 222 -7.22 -2.15 20.08
N ALA A 223 -8.20 -2.89 19.58
CA ALA A 223 -9.04 -3.74 20.42
C ALA A 223 -8.63 -5.22 20.45
N LEU A 224 -7.93 -5.71 19.43
CA LEU A 224 -7.64 -7.15 19.29
C LEU A 224 -6.28 -7.58 19.86
N GLY A 225 -5.42 -6.64 20.26
CA GLY A 225 -4.22 -6.92 21.06
C GLY A 225 -3.21 -7.87 20.40
N ALA A 226 -2.96 -7.72 19.09
CA ALA A 226 -1.99 -8.54 18.36
C ALA A 226 -0.57 -8.38 18.92
N VAL A 227 0.18 -9.48 18.98
CA VAL A 227 1.59 -9.52 19.38
C VAL A 227 2.51 -9.61 18.16
N ARG A 228 2.10 -10.36 17.12
CA ARG A 228 2.85 -10.53 15.86
C ARG A 228 1.94 -10.31 14.64
N PRO A 229 1.47 -9.06 14.42
CA PRO A 229 0.63 -8.76 13.28
C PRO A 229 1.44 -8.78 11.96
N VAL A 230 0.88 -9.44 10.95
CA VAL A 230 1.41 -9.51 9.59
C VAL A 230 0.47 -8.80 8.62
N VAL A 231 1.03 -7.95 7.77
CA VAL A 231 0.31 -7.30 6.68
C VAL A 231 0.91 -7.75 5.35
N VAL A 232 0.09 -8.34 4.47
CA VAL A 232 0.53 -8.85 3.16
C VAL A 232 0.61 -7.70 2.16
N HIS A 233 1.79 -7.41 1.62
CA HIS A 233 2.02 -6.31 0.69
C HIS A 233 2.42 -6.82 -0.71
N PRO A 234 2.24 -6.02 -1.78
CA PRO A 234 1.66 -4.68 -1.80
C PRO A 234 0.15 -4.71 -1.60
N GLN A 235 -0.34 -3.91 -0.65
CA GLN A 235 -1.75 -3.70 -0.40
C GLN A 235 -2.00 -2.27 0.10
N PHE A 236 -3.28 -1.90 0.29
CA PHE A 236 -3.69 -0.64 0.87
C PHE A 236 -2.99 -0.43 2.22
N THR A 237 -2.48 0.78 2.46
CA THR A 237 -1.50 1.02 3.52
C THR A 237 -2.09 1.29 4.90
N GLU A 238 -3.39 1.62 4.96
CA GLU A 238 -4.08 1.97 6.20
C GLU A 238 -4.08 0.88 7.29
N PRO A 239 -4.20 -0.43 6.99
CA PRO A 239 -4.10 -1.46 8.03
C PRO A 239 -2.75 -1.43 8.74
N GLU A 240 -1.64 -1.29 8.00
CA GLU A 240 -0.32 -1.17 8.59
C GLU A 240 -0.17 0.15 9.37
N ALA A 241 -0.65 1.26 8.81
CA ALA A 241 -0.60 2.56 9.48
C ALA A 241 -1.35 2.51 10.82
N ALA A 242 -2.57 1.95 10.85
CA ALA A 242 -3.38 1.82 12.05
C ALA A 242 -2.73 0.93 13.11
N LEU A 243 -2.12 -0.19 12.70
CA LEU A 243 -1.38 -1.07 13.60
C LEU A 243 -0.16 -0.36 14.22
N ARG A 244 0.63 0.35 13.40
CA ARG A 244 1.78 1.12 13.88
C ARG A 244 1.37 2.24 14.84
N ASP A 245 0.31 2.96 14.51
CA ASP A 245 -0.26 4.02 15.36
C ASP A 245 -0.76 3.49 16.71
N ALA A 246 -1.18 2.22 16.77
CA ALA A 246 -1.55 1.54 18.00
C ALA A 246 -0.34 0.93 18.76
N GLY A 247 0.88 1.15 18.27
CA GLY A 247 2.12 0.72 18.92
C GLY A 247 2.61 -0.67 18.52
N HIS A 248 2.02 -1.30 17.49
CA HIS A 248 2.43 -2.64 17.05
C HIS A 248 3.67 -2.62 16.18
N ARG A 249 4.55 -3.61 16.36
CA ARG A 249 5.62 -3.92 15.39
C ARG A 249 5.06 -4.81 14.28
N VAL A 250 4.74 -4.20 13.14
CA VAL A 250 4.13 -4.90 11.99
C VAL A 250 5.18 -5.63 11.16
N GLU A 251 4.98 -6.92 10.95
CA GLU A 251 5.73 -7.72 9.99
C GLU A 251 5.05 -7.67 8.61
N ARG A 252 5.85 -7.68 7.53
CA ARG A 252 5.33 -7.62 6.16
C ARG A 252 5.68 -8.91 5.43
N VAL A 253 4.68 -9.51 4.79
CA VAL A 253 4.91 -10.53 3.74
C VAL A 253 4.78 -9.83 2.40
N VAL A 254 5.88 -9.73 1.65
CA VAL A 254 5.91 -8.98 0.38
C VAL A 254 5.81 -9.95 -0.80
N LEU A 255 4.66 -9.90 -1.49
CA LEU A 255 4.38 -10.65 -2.72
C LEU A 255 5.20 -10.08 -3.88
N ARG A 256 5.63 -10.97 -4.78
CA ARG A 256 6.53 -10.63 -5.88
C ARG A 256 5.78 -10.49 -7.20
N ALA A 257 6.19 -9.51 -8.01
CA ALA A 257 5.67 -9.34 -9.37
C ALA A 257 5.90 -10.58 -10.24
N ALA A 258 7.04 -11.28 -10.07
CA ALA A 258 7.39 -12.49 -10.80
C ALA A 258 6.38 -13.64 -10.58
N ASP A 259 5.69 -13.66 -9.44
CA ASP A 259 4.64 -14.64 -9.13
C ASP A 259 3.23 -14.08 -9.43
N GLY A 260 3.15 -12.96 -10.15
CA GLY A 260 1.91 -12.24 -10.44
C GLY A 260 1.24 -11.66 -9.20
N PHE A 261 2.01 -11.37 -8.13
CA PHE A 261 1.52 -10.95 -6.82
C PHE A 261 0.49 -11.91 -6.20
N ARG A 262 0.61 -13.21 -6.47
CA ARG A 262 -0.25 -14.22 -5.84
C ARG A 262 0.26 -14.54 -4.44
N LEU A 263 -0.66 -14.67 -3.50
CA LEU A 263 -0.38 -15.07 -2.13
C LEU A 263 -0.14 -16.58 -2.08
N ASP A 264 1.01 -16.96 -1.53
CA ASP A 264 1.25 -18.30 -1.01
C ASP A 264 1.00 -18.28 0.51
N PRO A 265 0.01 -19.03 1.04
CA PRO A 265 -0.25 -19.11 2.46
C PRO A 265 0.97 -19.57 3.28
N ALA A 266 1.87 -20.37 2.70
CA ALA A 266 3.08 -20.84 3.37
C ALA A 266 4.10 -19.72 3.62
N ALA A 267 4.01 -18.61 2.91
CA ALA A 267 4.86 -17.43 3.13
C ALA A 267 4.47 -16.65 4.40
N VAL A 268 3.28 -16.89 4.96
CA VAL A 268 2.83 -16.24 6.19
C VAL A 268 3.35 -17.01 7.41
N PRO A 269 4.09 -16.36 8.34
CA PRO A 269 4.66 -17.03 9.50
C PRO A 269 3.63 -17.82 10.30
N GLN A 270 4.01 -19.02 10.75
CA GLN A 270 3.17 -19.88 11.58
C GLN A 270 3.03 -19.39 13.03
N ASP A 271 3.45 -18.20 13.38
CA ASP A 271 3.28 -17.63 14.71
C ASP A 271 2.72 -16.21 14.61
N ALA A 272 2.27 -15.78 13.42
CA ALA A 272 1.44 -14.59 13.26
C ALA A 272 0.06 -14.84 13.90
N ASP A 273 -0.39 -13.91 14.73
CA ASP A 273 -1.66 -13.94 15.45
C ASP A 273 -2.72 -12.99 14.87
N LEU A 274 -2.29 -12.07 14.01
CA LEU A 274 -3.16 -11.25 13.17
C LEU A 274 -2.58 -11.21 11.75
N VAL A 275 -3.39 -11.46 10.73
CA VAL A 275 -2.98 -11.39 9.32
C VAL A 275 -3.97 -10.53 8.56
N VAL A 276 -3.49 -9.51 7.84
CA VAL A 276 -4.34 -8.65 7.00
C VAL A 276 -4.04 -8.88 5.52
N VAL A 277 -5.09 -9.13 4.73
CA VAL A 277 -5.03 -9.27 3.27
C VAL A 277 -6.21 -8.54 2.61
N GLY A 278 -5.96 -7.66 1.64
CA GLY A 278 -7.04 -7.10 0.80
C GLY A 278 -7.42 -8.04 -0.35
N ASN A 279 -8.72 -8.17 -0.66
CA ASN A 279 -9.23 -9.01 -1.74
C ASN A 279 -10.47 -8.42 -2.45
N PRO A 280 -10.41 -8.01 -3.74
CA PRO A 280 -9.21 -7.87 -4.55
C PRO A 280 -8.18 -6.92 -3.92
N THR A 281 -6.90 -7.27 -4.03
CA THR A 281 -5.82 -6.49 -3.42
C THR A 281 -5.60 -5.17 -4.15
N ASN A 282 -5.70 -4.03 -3.46
CA ASN A 282 -5.28 -2.73 -3.99
C ASN A 282 -3.82 -2.49 -3.62
N PRO A 283 -2.85 -2.40 -4.56
CA PRO A 283 -3.07 -1.90 -5.93
C PRO A 283 -3.05 -2.96 -7.03
N THR A 284 -2.73 -4.22 -6.76
CA THR A 284 -2.44 -5.25 -7.78
C THR A 284 -3.66 -5.72 -8.56
N SER A 285 -4.85 -5.52 -8.01
CA SER A 285 -6.14 -5.99 -8.52
C SER A 285 -6.27 -7.51 -8.54
N VAL A 286 -5.35 -8.23 -7.88
CA VAL A 286 -5.38 -9.68 -7.75
C VAL A 286 -6.54 -10.08 -6.85
N LEU A 287 -7.35 -11.02 -7.32
CA LEU A 287 -8.35 -11.71 -6.52
C LEU A 287 -7.79 -13.07 -6.11
N HIS A 288 -7.45 -13.21 -4.84
CA HIS A 288 -7.07 -14.49 -4.24
C HIS A 288 -8.30 -15.38 -4.08
N SER A 289 -8.10 -16.70 -4.23
CA SER A 289 -9.19 -17.64 -4.01
C SER A 289 -9.60 -17.71 -2.54
N ALA A 290 -10.88 -18.00 -2.29
CA ALA A 290 -11.40 -18.17 -0.94
C ALA A 290 -10.68 -19.31 -0.20
N SER A 291 -10.24 -20.36 -0.90
CA SER A 291 -9.48 -21.46 -0.30
C SER A 291 -8.06 -21.05 0.08
N THR A 292 -7.38 -20.25 -0.76
CA THR A 292 -6.06 -19.67 -0.45
C THR A 292 -6.14 -18.81 0.81
N LEU A 293 -7.16 -17.94 0.91
CA LEU A 293 -7.34 -17.08 2.08
C LEU A 293 -7.72 -17.88 3.33
N ALA A 294 -8.68 -18.81 3.21
CA ALA A 294 -9.09 -19.66 4.33
C ALA A 294 -7.95 -20.54 4.86
N ALA A 295 -6.96 -20.91 4.03
CA ALA A 295 -5.78 -21.64 4.47
C ALA A 295 -4.87 -20.86 5.44
N LEU A 296 -5.03 -19.52 5.53
CA LEU A 296 -4.36 -18.71 6.54
C LEU A 296 -4.99 -18.85 7.92
N ALA A 297 -6.25 -19.28 8.00
CA ALA A 297 -7.03 -19.34 9.22
C ALA A 297 -6.59 -20.50 10.11
N ARG A 298 -6.63 -20.28 11.43
CA ARG A 298 -6.24 -21.26 12.44
C ARG A 298 -6.68 -20.82 13.84
N PRO A 299 -6.71 -21.73 14.83
CA PRO A 299 -6.98 -21.35 16.21
C PRO A 299 -6.03 -20.25 16.71
N GLY A 300 -6.58 -19.24 17.37
CA GLY A 300 -5.82 -18.13 17.97
C GLY A 300 -5.30 -17.07 16.98
N ARG A 301 -5.58 -17.19 15.68
CA ARG A 301 -5.26 -16.15 14.69
C ARG A 301 -6.52 -15.39 14.29
N ILE A 302 -6.41 -14.06 14.22
CA ILE A 302 -7.36 -13.21 13.52
C ILE A 302 -6.94 -13.06 12.06
N LEU A 303 -7.81 -13.48 11.14
CA LEU A 303 -7.63 -13.30 9.70
C LEU A 303 -8.52 -12.16 9.23
N VAL A 304 -7.93 -11.00 8.95
CA VAL A 304 -8.63 -9.84 8.41
C VAL A 304 -8.57 -9.86 6.89
N VAL A 305 -9.73 -9.93 6.23
CA VAL A 305 -9.85 -9.84 4.78
C VAL A 305 -10.59 -8.56 4.39
N ASP A 306 -9.88 -7.63 3.76
CA ASP A 306 -10.46 -6.38 3.28
C ASP A 306 -11.09 -6.57 1.90
N GLU A 307 -12.42 -6.70 1.88
CA GLU A 307 -13.25 -6.85 0.69
C GLU A 307 -13.86 -5.52 0.21
N ALA A 308 -13.20 -4.38 0.47
CA ALA A 308 -13.68 -3.06 0.05
C ALA A 308 -13.97 -2.91 -1.45
N PHE A 309 -13.40 -3.78 -2.31
CA PHE A 309 -13.62 -3.80 -3.76
C PHE A 309 -14.38 -5.02 -4.27
N MET A 310 -14.86 -5.91 -3.39
CA MET A 310 -15.50 -7.16 -3.81
C MET A 310 -16.81 -6.94 -4.59
N ASP A 311 -17.56 -5.88 -4.28
CA ASP A 311 -18.75 -5.45 -5.05
C ASP A 311 -18.45 -5.18 -6.54
N ALA A 312 -17.19 -4.94 -6.92
CA ALA A 312 -16.79 -4.70 -8.31
C ALA A 312 -16.38 -5.99 -9.06
N VAL A 313 -16.47 -7.13 -8.39
CA VAL A 313 -16.19 -8.46 -8.94
C VAL A 313 -17.53 -9.13 -9.27
N PRO A 314 -17.79 -9.51 -10.54
CA PRO A 314 -19.04 -10.18 -10.90
C PRO A 314 -19.32 -11.42 -10.04
N GLY A 315 -20.52 -11.47 -9.48
CA GLY A 315 -20.99 -12.53 -8.58
C GLY A 315 -20.28 -12.56 -7.23
N GLU A 316 -19.50 -11.52 -6.87
CA GLU A 316 -18.66 -11.49 -5.67
C GLU A 316 -17.84 -12.77 -5.47
N ARG A 317 -17.35 -13.34 -6.58
CA ARG A 317 -16.63 -14.62 -6.54
C ARG A 317 -15.43 -14.54 -5.61
N GLU A 318 -15.15 -15.63 -4.91
CA GLU A 318 -14.10 -15.73 -3.89
C GLU A 318 -14.33 -14.87 -2.62
N ALA A 319 -15.50 -14.26 -2.45
CA ALA A 319 -15.85 -13.58 -1.21
C ALA A 319 -15.92 -14.57 -0.03
N LEU A 320 -15.46 -14.10 1.12
CA LEU A 320 -15.58 -14.74 2.42
C LEU A 320 -16.68 -14.10 3.27
N ALA A 321 -17.23 -12.95 2.85
CA ALA A 321 -18.40 -12.36 3.49
C ALA A 321 -19.55 -13.40 3.57
N GLY A 322 -20.07 -13.62 4.78
CA GLY A 322 -21.10 -14.64 5.06
C GLY A 322 -20.57 -16.00 5.49
N ARG A 323 -19.25 -16.29 5.35
CA ARG A 323 -18.68 -17.55 5.85
C ARG A 323 -18.53 -17.55 7.37
N THR A 324 -18.88 -18.67 7.98
CA THR A 324 -18.81 -18.91 9.43
C THR A 324 -17.93 -20.11 9.80
N ASP A 325 -17.41 -20.82 8.80
CA ASP A 325 -16.58 -22.01 8.96
C ASP A 325 -15.06 -21.72 8.94
N VAL A 326 -14.68 -20.45 8.78
CA VAL A 326 -13.28 -19.98 8.79
C VAL A 326 -12.95 -19.39 10.17
N PRO A 327 -12.12 -20.05 10.99
CA PRO A 327 -11.86 -19.59 12.36
C PRO A 327 -11.12 -18.26 12.39
N GLY A 328 -11.57 -17.34 13.24
CA GLY A 328 -10.95 -16.02 13.42
C GLY A 328 -11.11 -15.07 12.25
N LEU A 329 -12.00 -15.37 11.30
CA LEU A 329 -12.27 -14.53 10.13
C LEU A 329 -12.93 -13.21 10.54
N VAL A 330 -12.40 -12.12 9.98
CA VAL A 330 -12.92 -10.76 10.06
C VAL A 330 -12.95 -10.21 8.64
N VAL A 331 -14.14 -9.99 8.08
CA VAL A 331 -14.29 -9.43 6.73
C VAL A 331 -14.70 -7.97 6.82
N LEU A 332 -14.03 -7.11 6.07
CA LEU A 332 -14.35 -5.68 5.97
C LEU A 332 -15.01 -5.42 4.62
N ARG A 333 -16.11 -4.68 4.63
CA ARG A 333 -16.81 -4.23 3.42
C ARG A 333 -16.93 -2.72 3.42
N SER A 334 -16.91 -2.14 2.22
CA SER A 334 -17.05 -0.70 2.03
C SER A 334 -18.15 -0.38 1.03
N LEU A 335 -19.02 0.57 1.37
CA LEU A 335 -19.99 1.12 0.42
C LEU A 335 -19.44 2.36 -0.30
N THR A 336 -18.22 2.77 0.02
CA THR A 336 -17.66 4.06 -0.44
C THR A 336 -17.29 4.05 -1.93
N LYS A 337 -16.90 2.89 -2.47
CA LYS A 337 -16.32 2.77 -3.83
C LYS A 337 -17.41 2.56 -4.87
N THR A 338 -18.20 1.51 -4.69
CA THR A 338 -19.28 1.10 -5.57
C THR A 338 -20.38 2.15 -5.66
N TRP A 339 -20.78 2.72 -4.51
CA TRP A 339 -21.92 3.62 -4.42
C TRP A 339 -21.56 5.11 -4.40
N GLY A 340 -20.28 5.47 -4.54
CA GLY A 340 -19.85 6.87 -4.53
C GLY A 340 -19.94 7.56 -3.17
N LEU A 341 -20.01 6.78 -2.09
CA LEU A 341 -20.24 7.30 -0.73
C LEU A 341 -18.93 7.63 0.01
N ALA A 342 -17.86 7.96 -0.73
CA ALA A 342 -16.56 8.25 -0.16
C ALA A 342 -16.54 9.47 0.77
N GLY A 343 -17.40 10.46 0.55
CA GLY A 343 -17.57 11.59 1.48
C GLY A 343 -18.45 11.27 2.69
N LEU A 344 -19.38 10.31 2.56
CA LEU A 344 -20.33 9.95 3.62
C LEU A 344 -19.75 9.02 4.68
N ARG A 345 -18.67 8.30 4.33
CA ARG A 345 -17.90 7.40 5.21
C ARG A 345 -18.75 6.28 5.81
N ILE A 346 -18.98 5.22 5.04
CA ILE A 346 -19.76 4.06 5.51
C ILE A 346 -19.15 2.73 5.08
N GLY A 347 -19.05 1.82 6.04
CA GLY A 347 -18.56 0.45 5.89
C GLY A 347 -19.11 -0.44 6.99
N TYR A 348 -18.69 -1.69 6.99
CA TYR A 348 -19.06 -2.63 8.04
C TYR A 348 -18.05 -3.76 8.17
N VAL A 349 -18.03 -4.37 9.35
CA VAL A 349 -17.25 -5.56 9.70
C VAL A 349 -18.20 -6.73 9.88
N LEU A 350 -17.83 -7.89 9.34
CA LEU A 350 -18.46 -9.18 9.57
C LEU A 350 -17.47 -10.08 10.31
N ALA A 351 -17.82 -10.56 11.50
CA ALA A 351 -16.94 -11.40 12.31
C ALA A 351 -17.73 -12.24 13.33
N GLU A 352 -17.03 -13.12 14.06
CA GLU A 352 -17.60 -13.79 15.23
C GLU A 352 -18.16 -12.78 16.25
N PRO A 353 -19.26 -13.09 16.95
CA PRO A 353 -19.90 -12.17 17.89
C PRO A 353 -18.95 -11.63 18.95
N GLU A 354 -18.05 -12.47 19.46
CA GLU A 354 -17.03 -12.06 20.45
C GLU A 354 -16.07 -11.00 19.92
N VAL A 355 -15.67 -11.10 18.64
CA VAL A 355 -14.83 -10.09 17.99
C VAL A 355 -15.62 -8.81 17.82
N ILE A 356 -16.88 -8.89 17.36
CA ILE A 356 -17.76 -7.73 17.21
C ILE A 356 -17.96 -7.01 18.54
N THR A 357 -18.16 -7.72 19.64
CA THR A 357 -18.27 -7.13 20.98
C THR A 357 -17.01 -6.38 21.39
N LYS A 358 -15.81 -6.94 21.14
CA LYS A 358 -14.53 -6.26 21.43
C LYS A 358 -14.36 -4.99 20.60
N LEU A 359 -14.66 -5.06 19.30
CA LEU A 359 -14.58 -3.90 18.41
C LEU A 359 -15.58 -2.81 18.81
N ALA A 360 -16.83 -3.18 19.09
CA ALA A 360 -17.89 -2.25 19.51
C ALA A 360 -17.55 -1.56 20.85
N ALA A 361 -16.92 -2.28 21.79
CA ALA A 361 -16.48 -1.69 23.06
C ALA A 361 -15.38 -0.63 22.89
N ALA A 362 -14.58 -0.72 21.83
CA ALA A 362 -13.56 0.26 21.49
C ALA A 362 -14.06 1.37 20.53
N GLN A 363 -15.29 1.23 20.01
CA GLN A 363 -15.86 2.17 19.06
C GLN A 363 -16.46 3.38 19.78
N PRO A 364 -16.26 4.61 19.28
CA PRO A 364 -16.96 5.78 19.81
C PRO A 364 -18.47 5.61 19.79
N LEU A 365 -19.17 6.26 20.72
CA LEU A 365 -20.63 6.31 20.69
C LEU A 365 -21.12 7.06 19.45
N TRP A 366 -22.18 6.53 18.81
CA TRP A 366 -22.78 7.07 17.59
C TRP A 366 -21.77 7.34 16.45
N PRO A 367 -20.96 6.35 16.06
CA PRO A 367 -19.86 6.53 15.12
C PRO A 367 -20.34 6.73 13.68
N VAL A 368 -21.54 6.25 13.36
CA VAL A 368 -22.15 6.31 12.03
C VAL A 368 -23.35 7.24 12.06
N SER A 369 -23.34 8.25 11.19
CA SER A 369 -24.38 9.28 11.11
C SER A 369 -25.69 8.75 10.51
N THR A 370 -26.81 9.41 10.83
CA THR A 370 -28.14 9.04 10.30
C THR A 370 -28.17 8.90 8.76
N PRO A 371 -27.59 9.82 7.96
CA PRO A 371 -27.59 9.66 6.50
C PRO A 371 -26.73 8.48 6.03
N ALA A 372 -25.66 8.15 6.74
CA ALA A 372 -24.83 6.98 6.46
C ALA A 372 -25.56 5.67 6.77
N LEU A 373 -26.37 5.62 7.85
CA LEU A 373 -27.22 4.47 8.18
C LEU A 373 -28.32 4.25 7.13
N VAL A 374 -28.98 5.33 6.69
CA VAL A 374 -29.99 5.26 5.63
C VAL A 374 -29.37 4.76 4.33
N ALA A 375 -28.19 5.26 3.96
CA ALA A 375 -27.46 4.76 2.80
C ALA A 375 -27.08 3.28 2.94
N ALA A 376 -26.59 2.86 4.11
CA ALA A 376 -26.26 1.47 4.38
C ALA A 376 -27.46 0.55 4.17
N GLN A 377 -28.63 0.90 4.73
CA GLN A 377 -29.85 0.13 4.54
C GLN A 377 -30.29 0.09 3.07
N ALA A 378 -30.29 1.25 2.40
CA ALA A 378 -30.78 1.37 1.03
C ALA A 378 -29.89 0.62 0.02
N CYS A 379 -28.60 0.48 0.29
CA CYS A 379 -27.66 -0.28 -0.54
C CYS A 379 -27.78 -1.82 -0.37
N MET A 380 -28.59 -2.31 0.56
CA MET A 380 -28.78 -3.76 0.81
C MET A 380 -30.07 -4.32 0.19
N THR A 381 -30.92 -3.49 -0.44
CA THR A 381 -32.16 -4.00 -1.04
C THR A 381 -31.84 -4.87 -2.27
N PRO A 382 -32.71 -5.84 -2.63
CA PRO A 382 -32.50 -6.68 -3.81
C PRO A 382 -32.24 -5.87 -5.10
N GLU A 383 -32.93 -4.75 -5.28
CA GLU A 383 -32.77 -3.87 -6.44
C GLU A 383 -31.39 -3.20 -6.46
N ALA A 384 -30.94 -2.69 -5.30
CA ALA A 384 -29.62 -2.09 -5.17
C ALA A 384 -28.51 -3.13 -5.40
N LEU A 385 -28.67 -4.35 -4.89
CA LEU A 385 -27.71 -5.43 -5.13
C LEU A 385 -27.67 -5.85 -6.60
N ALA A 386 -28.82 -5.90 -7.28
CA ALA A 386 -28.88 -6.16 -8.71
C ALA A 386 -28.20 -5.04 -9.54
N GLU A 387 -28.35 -3.77 -9.14
CA GLU A 387 -27.64 -2.64 -9.75
C GLU A 387 -26.11 -2.75 -9.55
N ALA A 388 -25.66 -3.08 -8.32
CA ALA A 388 -24.24 -3.28 -8.03
C ALA A 388 -23.64 -4.41 -8.88
N GLU A 389 -24.34 -5.53 -9.01
CA GLU A 389 -23.92 -6.66 -9.82
C GLU A 389 -23.90 -6.33 -11.33
N ALA A 390 -24.87 -5.56 -11.84
CA ALA A 390 -24.82 -5.06 -13.21
C ALA A 390 -23.61 -4.14 -13.44
N ALA A 391 -23.31 -3.27 -12.47
CA ALA A 391 -22.13 -2.41 -12.51
C ALA A 391 -20.81 -3.23 -12.46
N ALA A 392 -20.74 -4.30 -11.66
CA ALA A 392 -19.59 -5.20 -11.60
C ALA A 392 -19.29 -5.84 -12.97
N ARG A 393 -20.33 -6.32 -13.66
CA ARG A 393 -20.21 -6.84 -15.03
C ARG A 393 -19.73 -5.79 -16.02
N GLN A 394 -20.25 -4.56 -15.92
CA GLN A 394 -19.81 -3.46 -16.76
C GLN A 394 -18.34 -3.09 -16.51
N ILE A 395 -17.91 -3.02 -15.24
CA ILE A 395 -16.50 -2.79 -14.87
C ILE A 395 -15.59 -3.89 -15.45
N ALA A 396 -16.04 -5.15 -15.48
CA ALA A 396 -15.26 -6.22 -16.10
C ALA A 396 -15.08 -6.02 -17.61
N VAL A 397 -16.12 -5.56 -18.32
CA VAL A 397 -16.05 -5.21 -19.75
C VAL A 397 -15.11 -4.02 -20.00
N ASP A 398 -15.24 -2.96 -19.20
CA ASP A 398 -14.41 -1.77 -19.33
C ASP A 398 -12.95 -2.05 -18.96
N ARG A 399 -12.71 -2.90 -17.96
CA ARG A 399 -11.37 -3.39 -17.61
C ARG A 399 -10.75 -4.17 -18.76
N ALA A 400 -11.51 -5.05 -19.42
CA ALA A 400 -11.02 -5.79 -20.58
C ALA A 400 -10.63 -4.83 -21.73
N HIS A 401 -11.40 -3.76 -21.95
CA HIS A 401 -11.07 -2.73 -22.94
C HIS A 401 -9.79 -1.96 -22.58
N LEU A 402 -9.62 -1.54 -21.32
CA LEU A 402 -8.39 -0.91 -20.84
C LEU A 402 -7.18 -1.84 -21.02
N LEU A 403 -7.31 -3.11 -20.63
CA LEU A 403 -6.23 -4.09 -20.77
C LEU A 403 -5.83 -4.33 -22.22
N ALA A 404 -6.82 -4.44 -23.13
CA ALA A 404 -6.55 -4.58 -24.55
C ALA A 404 -5.80 -3.36 -25.12
N GLY A 405 -6.21 -2.15 -24.74
CA GLY A 405 -5.52 -0.93 -25.18
C GLY A 405 -4.11 -0.77 -24.59
N LEU A 406 -3.90 -1.19 -23.33
CA LEU A 406 -2.57 -1.18 -22.72
C LEU A 406 -1.61 -2.19 -23.36
N ALA A 407 -2.12 -3.28 -23.93
CA ALA A 407 -1.31 -4.31 -24.58
C ALA A 407 -0.66 -3.85 -25.90
N GLU A 408 -1.12 -2.72 -26.47
CA GLU A 408 -0.54 -2.13 -27.68
C GLU A 408 0.77 -1.35 -27.40
N PHE A 409 1.14 -1.15 -26.13
CA PHE A 409 2.37 -0.45 -25.74
C PHE A 409 3.44 -1.45 -25.28
N GLU A 410 4.54 -1.57 -26.02
CA GLU A 410 5.63 -2.50 -25.69
C GLU A 410 6.34 -2.14 -24.37
N GLU A 411 6.36 -0.86 -24.00
CA GLU A 411 6.99 -0.35 -22.78
C GLU A 411 6.14 -0.56 -21.53
N VAL A 412 4.86 -0.89 -21.68
CA VAL A 412 3.91 -1.03 -20.58
C VAL A 412 3.70 -2.50 -20.27
N SER A 413 3.96 -2.89 -19.01
CA SER A 413 3.63 -4.23 -18.53
C SER A 413 2.51 -4.18 -17.50
N VAL A 414 1.44 -4.92 -17.75
CA VAL A 414 0.37 -5.14 -16.77
C VAL A 414 0.77 -6.30 -15.87
N SER A 415 0.61 -6.14 -14.55
CA SER A 415 0.92 -7.23 -13.61
C SER A 415 -0.29 -8.04 -13.20
N GLY A 416 -0.09 -9.37 -13.12
CA GLY A 416 -1.09 -10.32 -12.62
C GLY A 416 -2.34 -10.39 -13.49
N VAL A 417 -3.42 -10.92 -12.92
CA VAL A 417 -4.75 -10.93 -13.56
C VAL A 417 -5.65 -9.99 -12.79
N ALA A 418 -5.90 -8.80 -13.35
CA ALA A 418 -6.70 -7.77 -12.70
C ALA A 418 -8.19 -8.14 -12.65
N GLN A 419 -8.78 -8.02 -11.47
CA GLN A 419 -10.16 -8.43 -11.18
C GLN A 419 -11.00 -7.36 -10.47
N GLY A 420 -10.36 -6.38 -9.84
CA GLY A 420 -11.02 -5.21 -9.26
C GLY A 420 -11.24 -4.06 -10.27
N PRO A 421 -11.67 -2.88 -9.79
CA PRO A 421 -11.97 -1.71 -10.62
C PRO A 421 -10.72 -0.86 -10.95
N PHE A 422 -9.56 -1.50 -11.04
CA PHE A 422 -8.27 -0.86 -11.31
C PHE A 422 -7.26 -1.86 -11.89
N VAL A 423 -6.20 -1.36 -12.48
CA VAL A 423 -5.10 -2.12 -13.08
C VAL A 423 -3.76 -1.57 -12.57
N LEU A 424 -2.83 -2.48 -12.26
CA LEU A 424 -1.45 -2.13 -11.91
C LEU A 424 -0.57 -2.31 -13.15
N ILE A 425 0.11 -1.25 -13.53
CA ILE A 425 1.06 -1.24 -14.65
C ILE A 425 2.45 -0.88 -14.17
N ARG A 426 3.46 -1.38 -14.87
CA ARG A 426 4.85 -0.96 -14.75
C ARG A 426 5.29 -0.32 -16.05
N VAL A 427 5.92 0.84 -15.92
CA VAL A 427 6.36 1.67 -17.04
C VAL A 427 7.76 2.22 -16.73
N PRO A 428 8.73 2.09 -17.66
CA PRO A 428 10.01 2.79 -17.55
C PRO A 428 9.81 4.30 -17.40
N GLY A 429 10.50 4.94 -16.45
CA GLY A 429 10.32 6.37 -16.20
C GLY A 429 8.90 6.75 -15.77
N ALA A 430 8.17 5.86 -15.07
CA ALA A 430 6.79 6.08 -14.64
C ALA A 430 6.55 7.40 -13.89
N GLU A 431 7.55 7.95 -13.19
CA GLU A 431 7.45 9.28 -12.60
C GLU A 431 7.29 10.39 -13.66
N GLN A 432 8.14 10.38 -14.69
CA GLN A 432 8.06 11.35 -15.79
C GLN A 432 6.77 11.16 -16.59
N VAL A 433 6.39 9.90 -16.85
CA VAL A 433 5.12 9.55 -17.51
C VAL A 433 3.93 10.07 -16.72
N ARG A 434 3.90 9.87 -15.39
CA ARG A 434 2.85 10.42 -14.51
C ARG A 434 2.78 11.94 -14.60
N THR A 435 3.91 12.63 -14.53
CA THR A 435 3.96 14.10 -14.62
C THR A 435 3.41 14.59 -15.96
N ARG A 436 3.74 13.91 -17.06
CA ARG A 436 3.20 14.24 -18.39
C ARG A 436 1.72 13.93 -18.51
N LEU A 437 1.26 12.79 -18.02
CA LEU A 437 -0.16 12.47 -17.94
C LEU A 437 -0.93 13.54 -17.16
N ARG A 438 -0.38 14.03 -16.04
CA ARG A 438 -0.96 15.15 -15.29
C ARG A 438 -1.07 16.41 -16.13
N ALA A 439 -0.01 16.77 -16.86
CA ALA A 439 -0.02 17.92 -17.78
C ALA A 439 -1.03 17.74 -18.94
N LEU A 440 -1.31 16.49 -19.33
CA LEU A 440 -2.33 16.12 -20.31
C LEU A 440 -3.73 15.96 -19.70
N GLY A 441 -3.93 16.30 -18.42
CA GLY A 441 -5.23 16.32 -17.77
C GLY A 441 -5.62 15.03 -17.04
N PHE A 442 -4.71 14.09 -16.79
CA PHE A 442 -4.99 12.80 -16.15
C PHE A 442 -4.22 12.62 -14.84
N ALA A 443 -4.93 12.34 -13.75
CA ALA A 443 -4.33 11.98 -12.47
C ALA A 443 -4.28 10.46 -12.32
N VAL A 444 -3.09 9.89 -12.11
CA VAL A 444 -2.90 8.44 -11.89
C VAL A 444 -2.19 8.18 -10.57
N ARG A 445 -2.40 6.99 -9.97
CA ARG A 445 -1.84 6.69 -8.64
C ARG A 445 -0.41 6.17 -8.75
N ARG A 446 0.54 6.80 -8.06
CA ARG A 446 1.93 6.30 -7.96
C ARG A 446 2.07 5.03 -7.11
N GLY A 447 2.91 4.08 -7.56
CA GLY A 447 3.05 2.76 -6.94
C GLY A 447 4.02 2.70 -5.76
N ASP A 448 5.07 3.52 -5.73
CA ASP A 448 6.10 3.59 -4.68
C ASP A 448 5.59 3.86 -3.27
N THR A 449 4.37 4.38 -3.16
CA THR A 449 3.67 4.56 -1.88
C THR A 449 3.11 3.26 -1.28
N PHE A 450 3.08 2.16 -2.03
CA PHE A 450 2.68 0.85 -1.53
C PHE A 450 3.92 0.00 -1.22
N PRO A 451 4.05 -0.57 -0.01
CA PRO A 451 5.16 -1.45 0.29
C PRO A 451 5.31 -2.60 -0.70
N GLY A 452 6.54 -2.86 -1.17
CA GLY A 452 6.80 -3.88 -2.19
C GLY A 452 6.72 -3.40 -3.64
N LEU A 453 6.30 -2.15 -3.89
CA LEU A 453 6.41 -1.49 -5.19
C LEU A 453 7.42 -0.34 -5.14
N ASP A 454 7.98 -0.02 -6.30
CA ASP A 454 8.90 1.11 -6.51
C ASP A 454 8.30 2.18 -7.45
N ALA A 455 9.09 3.20 -7.80
CA ALA A 455 8.66 4.32 -8.61
C ALA A 455 8.37 3.97 -10.09
N SER A 456 8.65 2.73 -10.52
CA SER A 456 8.32 2.24 -11.87
C SER A 456 6.86 1.80 -12.02
N TRP A 457 6.08 1.81 -10.94
CA TRP A 457 4.71 1.32 -10.91
C TRP A 457 3.68 2.44 -10.87
N LEU A 458 2.58 2.28 -11.63
CA LEU A 458 1.40 3.14 -11.61
C LEU A 458 0.14 2.29 -11.49
N ARG A 459 -0.87 2.78 -10.77
CA ARG A 459 -2.20 2.16 -10.72
C ARG A 459 -3.21 3.07 -11.40
N LEU A 460 -3.98 2.48 -12.32
CA LEU A 460 -5.01 3.14 -13.10
C LEU A 460 -6.38 2.64 -12.65
N ALA A 461 -7.30 3.53 -12.30
CA ALA A 461 -8.71 3.15 -12.13
C ALA A 461 -9.33 2.76 -13.49
N VAL A 462 -10.25 1.80 -13.47
CA VAL A 462 -11.03 1.46 -14.67
C VAL A 462 -12.12 2.51 -14.86
N ARG A 463 -12.30 2.96 -16.10
CA ARG A 463 -13.30 3.96 -16.53
C ARG A 463 -14.02 3.50 -17.79
N ASP A 464 -15.08 4.21 -18.15
CA ASP A 464 -15.82 4.00 -19.39
C ASP A 464 -14.90 4.04 -20.64
N ARG A 465 -15.36 3.44 -21.73
CA ARG A 465 -14.58 3.34 -22.97
C ARG A 465 -14.12 4.70 -23.53
N PRO A 466 -14.98 5.75 -23.64
CA PRO A 466 -14.53 7.08 -24.06
C PRO A 466 -13.39 7.64 -23.20
N THR A 467 -13.51 7.57 -21.87
CA THR A 467 -12.46 8.02 -20.95
C THR A 467 -11.19 7.21 -21.10
N THR A 468 -11.30 5.89 -21.22
CA THR A 468 -10.18 4.98 -21.45
C THR A 468 -9.47 5.29 -22.77
N GLY A 469 -10.21 5.54 -23.86
CA GLY A 469 -9.63 5.90 -25.16
C GLY A 469 -8.79 7.18 -25.09
N ARG A 470 -9.29 8.21 -24.40
CA ARG A 470 -8.51 9.46 -24.18
C ARG A 470 -7.28 9.23 -23.31
N LEU A 471 -7.39 8.39 -22.27
CA LEU A 471 -6.24 8.01 -21.44
C LEU A 471 -5.14 7.32 -22.26
N LEU A 472 -5.52 6.37 -23.12
CA LEU A 472 -4.56 5.63 -23.95
C LEU A 472 -3.84 6.56 -24.95
N GLN A 473 -4.56 7.52 -25.55
CA GLN A 473 -3.94 8.57 -26.37
C GLN A 473 -2.97 9.45 -25.57
N ALA A 474 -3.36 9.86 -24.35
CA ALA A 474 -2.48 10.63 -23.48
C ALA A 474 -1.24 9.84 -23.03
N LEU A 475 -1.40 8.52 -22.82
CA LEU A 475 -0.31 7.61 -22.47
C LEU A 475 0.70 7.50 -23.62
N ASP A 476 0.22 7.33 -24.86
CA ASP A 476 1.05 7.32 -26.07
C ASP A 476 1.94 8.57 -26.17
N HIS A 477 1.33 9.75 -26.04
CA HIS A 477 2.06 11.02 -26.02
C HIS A 477 3.05 11.12 -24.85
N ALA A 478 2.66 10.65 -23.66
CA ALA A 478 3.51 10.70 -22.48
C ALA A 478 4.74 9.78 -22.59
N LEU A 479 4.61 8.65 -23.29
CA LEU A 479 5.67 7.68 -23.57
C LEU A 479 6.62 8.18 -24.67
N ALA A 480 6.09 8.70 -25.79
CA ALA A 480 6.90 9.16 -26.92
C ALA A 480 7.91 10.25 -26.54
N LEU A 481 7.57 11.14 -25.60
CA LEU A 481 8.46 12.20 -25.11
C LEU A 481 9.61 11.68 -24.23
N ALA A 482 9.69 10.37 -23.91
CA ALA A 482 10.77 9.78 -23.12
C ALA A 482 11.95 9.28 -23.98
N ALA A 483 11.76 9.17 -25.30
CA ALA A 483 12.75 8.63 -26.23
C ALA A 483 13.74 9.69 -26.79
N HIS A 484 13.78 10.90 -26.21
CA HIS A 484 14.62 12.02 -26.67
C HIS A 484 15.50 12.58 -25.56
#